data_AF-A0A7C7JRU0-F1
#
_entry.id   AF-A0A7C7JRU0-F1
#
_cell.length_a   1.000
_cell.length_b   1.000
_cell.length_c   1.000
_cell.angle_alpha   90.00
_cell.angle_beta   90.00
_cell.angle_gamma   90.00
#
_symmetry.space_group_name_H-M   'P 1'
#
loop_
_entity.id
_entity.type
_entity.pdbx_description
1 polymer ?
#
loop_
_entity_poly.entity_id
_entity_poly.type
_entity_poly.pdbx_seq_one_letter_code
_entity_poly.pdbx_strand_id
1 'polypeptide(L)'
;MSDRPDRTAKSVAGKRVAELGEYRLLERIRARVPPPPSWVMIGIGDDGAVIEPARGRLDVVTTDAMVEGVHFDRAFGTPADLGYKALAINLSDLAAMGAEPRVGVLSLFLPPDLTLNDLDHLLDGLLGLAGQHHLELVGGNLTRSPGPLCID
;
A
#
# COMPACT_ATOMS: atom_id res chain seq x y z
N MET A 1 13.25 -10.71 40.81
CA MET A 1 13.44 -10.70 39.35
C MET A 1 12.05 -10.69 38.73
N SER A 2 11.46 -9.51 38.58
CA SER A 2 10.05 -9.34 38.19
C SER A 2 9.99 -9.22 36.67
N ASP A 3 9.57 -10.29 36.01
CA ASP A 3 9.25 -10.30 34.59
C ASP A 3 7.93 -9.53 34.38
N ARG A 4 8.04 -8.28 33.92
CA ARG A 4 6.87 -7.49 33.49
C ARG A 4 6.72 -7.68 31.98
N PRO A 5 5.58 -8.18 31.48
CA PRO A 5 5.33 -8.21 30.06
C PRO A 5 5.33 -6.78 29.52
N ASP A 6 6.08 -6.57 28.45
CA ASP A 6 6.23 -5.30 27.74
C ASP A 6 4.84 -4.77 27.32
N ARG A 7 4.41 -3.70 27.98
CA ARG A 7 3.10 -3.06 27.78
C ARG A 7 3.00 -2.28 26.47
N THR A 8 4.09 -2.14 25.72
CA THR A 8 4.12 -1.35 24.49
C THR A 8 3.53 -2.09 23.29
N ALA A 9 3.74 -3.40 23.17
CA ALA A 9 3.25 -4.21 22.05
C ALA A 9 1.71 -4.38 22.03
N LYS A 10 1.05 -4.38 23.20
CA LYS A 10 -0.43 -4.47 23.31
C LYS A 10 -1.16 -3.16 22.97
N SER A 11 -0.46 -2.05 22.77
CA SER A 11 -1.04 -0.71 22.61
C SER A 11 -1.40 -0.35 21.16
N VAL A 12 -0.84 -1.03 20.16
CA VAL A 12 -1.03 -0.67 18.74
C VAL A 12 -2.11 -1.52 18.05
N ALA A 13 -2.29 -2.77 18.46
CA ALA A 13 -3.19 -3.74 17.80
C ALA A 13 -4.69 -3.36 17.82
N GLY A 14 -5.09 -2.39 18.65
CA GLY A 14 -6.48 -1.90 18.70
C GLY A 14 -6.67 -0.45 18.23
N LYS A 15 -5.60 0.22 17.79
CA LYS A 15 -5.70 1.62 17.34
C LYS A 15 -6.29 1.69 15.93
N ARG A 16 -7.09 2.71 15.70
CA ARG A 16 -7.72 3.00 14.40
C ARG A 16 -6.91 4.03 13.62
N VAL A 17 -7.05 4.01 12.30
CA VAL A 17 -6.43 4.99 11.40
C VAL A 17 -6.82 6.42 11.80
N ALA A 18 -8.06 6.64 12.24
CA ALA A 18 -8.55 7.94 12.69
C ALA A 18 -7.72 8.56 13.84
N GLU A 19 -7.04 7.73 14.63
CA GLU A 19 -6.28 8.16 15.80
C GLU A 19 -4.84 8.60 15.49
N LEU A 20 -4.27 8.20 14.34
CA LEU A 20 -2.84 8.41 14.06
C LEU A 20 -2.51 9.75 13.39
N GLY A 21 -3.46 10.34 12.67
CA GLY A 21 -3.20 11.51 11.81
C GLY A 21 -2.45 11.12 10.52
N GLU A 22 -2.59 11.92 9.47
CA GLU A 22 -2.05 11.61 8.13
C GLU A 22 -0.52 11.44 8.13
N TYR A 23 0.21 12.39 8.73
CA TYR A 23 1.68 12.36 8.77
C TYR A 23 2.23 11.07 9.41
N ARG A 24 1.64 10.59 10.52
CA ARG A 24 2.06 9.34 11.17
C ARG A 24 1.69 8.10 10.38
N LEU A 25 0.59 8.13 9.63
CA LEU A 25 0.24 7.06 8.70
C LEU A 25 1.25 6.99 7.57
N LEU A 26 1.63 8.14 7.00
CA LEU A 26 2.68 8.19 5.98
C LEU A 26 4.01 7.64 6.50
N GLU A 27 4.46 8.06 7.68
CA GLU A 27 5.67 7.51 8.32
C GLU A 27 5.56 5.99 8.53
N ARG A 28 4.38 5.50 8.95
CA ARG A 28 4.12 4.06 9.13
C ARG A 28 4.25 3.29 7.82
N ILE A 29 3.66 3.79 6.72
CA ILE A 29 3.76 3.14 5.41
C ILE A 29 5.18 3.18 4.90
N ARG A 30 5.83 4.36 4.95
CA ARG A 30 7.21 4.55 4.50
C ARG A 30 8.18 3.60 5.21
N ALA A 31 7.98 3.32 6.50
CA ALA A 31 8.82 2.40 7.25
C ALA A 31 8.71 0.92 6.81
N ARG A 32 7.69 0.57 6.02
CA ARG A 32 7.46 -0.79 5.51
C ARG A 32 7.94 -0.99 4.09
N VAL A 33 8.12 0.09 3.34
CA VAL A 33 8.58 0.02 1.94
C VAL A 33 10.10 -0.13 1.92
N PRO A 34 10.66 -1.07 1.14
CA PRO A 34 12.10 -1.21 1.00
C PRO A 34 12.78 0.08 0.51
N PRO A 35 14.08 0.28 0.81
CA PRO A 35 14.84 1.37 0.22
C PRO A 35 14.77 1.30 -1.31
N PRO A 36 14.46 2.41 -1.99
CA PRO A 36 14.24 2.36 -3.41
C PRO A 36 15.59 2.21 -4.16
N PRO A 37 15.57 1.61 -5.37
CA PRO A 37 16.76 1.50 -6.20
C PRO A 37 17.20 2.87 -6.73
N SER A 38 18.44 2.96 -7.24
CA SER A 38 19.07 4.24 -7.62
C SER A 38 18.35 5.01 -8.73
N TRP A 39 17.52 4.33 -9.54
CA TRP A 39 16.74 4.95 -10.60
C TRP A 39 15.43 5.59 -10.09
N VAL A 40 15.09 5.44 -8.82
CA VAL A 40 14.07 6.24 -8.12
C VAL A 40 14.81 7.37 -7.40
N MET A 41 14.86 8.54 -8.01
CA MET A 41 15.58 9.71 -7.50
C MET A 41 14.88 10.34 -6.29
N ILE A 42 13.53 10.32 -6.30
CA ILE A 42 12.67 10.75 -5.20
C ILE A 42 11.55 9.72 -5.05
N GLY A 43 11.36 9.18 -3.85
CA GLY A 43 10.34 8.17 -3.54
C GLY A 43 9.32 8.66 -2.50
N ILE A 44 8.77 7.74 -1.71
CA ILE A 44 7.72 8.05 -0.72
C ILE A 44 8.20 9.07 0.32
N GLY A 45 7.38 10.10 0.54
CA GLY A 45 7.57 11.10 1.59
C GLY A 45 7.89 12.52 1.12
N ASP A 46 7.80 12.76 -0.20
CA ASP A 46 7.87 14.09 -0.84
C ASP A 46 6.57 14.33 -1.63
N ASP A 47 6.42 15.51 -2.26
CA ASP A 47 5.22 15.90 -3.02
C ASP A 47 5.03 15.10 -4.33
N GLY A 48 6.02 14.29 -4.72
CA GLY A 48 5.93 13.41 -5.87
C GLY A 48 7.15 12.50 -6.01
N ALA A 49 6.99 11.40 -6.75
CA ALA A 49 8.09 10.52 -7.10
C ALA A 49 8.82 11.01 -8.37
N VAL A 50 10.15 10.86 -8.40
CA VAL A 50 10.98 11.15 -9.58
C VAL A 50 11.70 9.87 -9.97
N ILE A 51 11.47 9.43 -11.20
CA ILE A 51 11.90 8.13 -11.70
C ILE A 51 12.70 8.36 -12.98
N GLU A 52 13.89 7.78 -13.06
CA GLU A 52 14.69 7.76 -14.28
C GLU A 52 14.08 6.76 -15.28
N PRO A 53 13.69 7.19 -16.50
CA PRO A 53 13.14 6.29 -17.50
C PRO A 53 14.16 5.28 -18.00
N ALA A 54 13.71 4.06 -18.34
CA ALA A 54 14.58 3.07 -18.97
C ALA A 54 14.85 3.46 -20.43
N ARG A 55 16.13 3.66 -20.77
CA ARG A 55 16.52 4.12 -22.11
C ARG A 55 16.07 3.16 -23.20
N GLY A 56 15.36 3.69 -24.20
CA GLY A 56 14.91 2.91 -25.37
C GLY A 56 13.72 1.98 -25.08
N ARG A 57 13.06 2.12 -23.93
CA ARG A 57 11.80 1.43 -23.62
C ARG A 57 10.62 2.40 -23.70
N LEU A 58 9.42 1.83 -23.84
CA LEU A 58 8.16 2.54 -23.69
C LEU A 58 7.56 2.18 -22.34
N ASP A 59 6.92 3.14 -21.70
CA ASP A 59 6.18 2.91 -20.46
C ASP A 59 4.73 2.54 -20.80
N VAL A 60 4.20 1.56 -20.07
CA VAL A 60 2.79 1.18 -20.07
C VAL A 60 2.23 1.52 -18.70
N VAL A 61 1.09 2.21 -18.68
CA VAL A 61 0.45 2.67 -17.46
C VAL A 61 -0.97 2.12 -17.42
N THR A 62 -1.32 1.52 -16.29
CA THR A 62 -2.69 1.11 -15.95
C THR A 62 -3.00 1.54 -14.52
N THR A 63 -4.29 1.55 -14.17
CA THR A 63 -4.81 1.89 -12.85
C THR A 63 -6.16 1.21 -12.69
N ASP A 64 -6.35 0.56 -11.56
CA ASP A 64 -7.60 -0.07 -11.16
C ASP A 64 -7.88 0.21 -9.69
N ALA A 65 -9.08 0.70 -9.43
CA ALA A 65 -9.57 0.93 -8.07
C ALA A 65 -10.44 -0.23 -7.59
N MET A 66 -10.23 -0.63 -6.33
CA MET A 66 -11.14 -1.49 -5.58
C MET A 66 -11.87 -0.70 -4.50
N VAL A 67 -13.19 -0.85 -4.51
CA VAL A 67 -14.11 -0.19 -3.58
C VAL A 67 -14.88 -1.26 -2.81
N GLU A 68 -14.83 -1.19 -1.48
CA GLU A 68 -15.62 -2.07 -0.60
C GLU A 68 -17.12 -1.92 -0.88
N GLY A 69 -17.83 -3.05 -0.93
CA GLY A 69 -19.24 -3.13 -1.33
C GLY A 69 -19.46 -3.19 -2.85
N VAL A 70 -18.42 -2.97 -3.66
CA VAL A 70 -18.48 -3.09 -5.13
C VAL A 70 -17.57 -4.22 -5.61
N HIS A 71 -16.30 -4.20 -5.22
CA HIS A 71 -15.26 -5.11 -5.72
C HIS A 71 -14.85 -6.19 -4.70
N PHE A 72 -15.10 -5.91 -3.42
CA PHE A 72 -14.82 -6.81 -2.31
C PHE A 72 -15.70 -6.46 -1.11
N ASP A 73 -15.70 -7.35 -0.12
CA ASP A 73 -16.31 -7.15 1.19
C ASP A 73 -15.34 -7.70 2.25
N ARG A 74 -15.02 -6.87 3.26
CA ARG A 74 -14.08 -7.21 4.33
C ARG A 74 -14.55 -8.39 5.20
N ALA A 75 -15.81 -8.79 5.10
CA ALA A 75 -16.35 -9.98 5.76
C ALA A 75 -15.91 -11.30 5.09
N PHE A 76 -15.50 -11.28 3.81
CA PHE A 76 -15.20 -12.49 3.03
C PHE A 76 -13.73 -12.64 2.64
N GLY A 77 -12.85 -11.71 3.03
CA GLY A 77 -11.42 -11.77 2.72
C GLY A 77 -10.58 -11.12 3.81
N THR A 78 -9.34 -11.57 3.99
CA THR A 78 -8.43 -10.93 4.93
C THR A 78 -7.90 -9.62 4.34
N PRO A 79 -7.47 -8.65 5.17
CA PRO A 79 -6.85 -7.43 4.64
C PRO A 79 -5.64 -7.71 3.73
N ALA A 80 -4.85 -8.75 4.04
CA ALA A 80 -3.74 -9.18 3.19
C ALA A 80 -4.21 -9.68 1.81
N ASP A 81 -5.30 -10.44 1.73
CA ASP A 81 -5.88 -10.86 0.45
C ASP A 81 -6.32 -9.63 -0.37
N LEU A 82 -6.85 -8.60 0.29
CA LEU A 82 -7.25 -7.35 -0.36
C LEU A 82 -6.04 -6.59 -0.92
N GLY A 83 -4.97 -6.47 -0.14
CA GLY A 83 -3.73 -5.84 -0.60
C GLY A 83 -3.08 -6.59 -1.78
N TYR A 84 -3.05 -7.92 -1.70
CA TYR A 84 -2.61 -8.77 -2.80
C TYR A 84 -3.45 -8.54 -4.05
N LYS A 85 -4.79 -8.60 -3.91
CA LYS A 85 -5.73 -8.45 -5.03
C LYS A 85 -5.60 -7.07 -5.69
N ALA A 86 -5.44 -6.00 -4.91
CA ALA A 86 -5.29 -4.64 -5.40
C ALA A 86 -4.13 -4.48 -6.40
N LEU A 87 -3.00 -5.13 -6.09
CA LEU A 87 -1.85 -5.11 -6.99
C LEU A 87 -2.00 -6.15 -8.12
N ALA A 88 -2.55 -7.33 -7.82
CA ALA A 88 -2.69 -8.42 -8.80
C ALA A 88 -3.52 -8.04 -10.03
N ILE A 89 -4.57 -7.23 -9.87
CA ILE A 89 -5.39 -6.75 -11.00
C ILE A 89 -4.56 -5.87 -11.96
N ASN A 90 -3.84 -4.88 -11.43
CA ASN A 90 -2.96 -4.02 -12.20
C ASN A 90 -1.81 -4.81 -12.87
N LEU A 91 -1.23 -5.79 -12.15
CA LEU A 91 -0.20 -6.67 -12.71
C LEU A 91 -0.74 -7.55 -13.85
N SER A 92 -1.99 -8.00 -13.77
CA SER A 92 -2.65 -8.76 -14.83
C SER A 92 -2.79 -7.94 -16.11
N ASP A 93 -3.18 -6.68 -16.00
CA ASP A 93 -3.28 -5.75 -17.13
C ASP A 93 -1.94 -5.51 -17.81
N LEU A 94 -0.88 -5.26 -17.02
CA LEU A 94 0.48 -5.11 -17.53
C LEU A 94 0.94 -6.39 -18.25
N ALA A 95 0.67 -7.56 -17.67
CA ALA A 95 0.99 -8.84 -18.28
C ALA A 95 0.27 -9.05 -19.62
N ALA A 96 -1.01 -8.66 -19.72
CA ALA A 96 -1.78 -8.74 -20.96
C ALA A 96 -1.21 -7.85 -22.07
N MET A 97 -0.56 -6.73 -21.71
CA MET A 97 0.15 -5.84 -22.63
C MET A 97 1.60 -6.27 -22.91
N GLY A 98 2.08 -7.36 -22.30
CA GLY A 98 3.47 -7.79 -22.40
C GLY A 98 4.46 -6.82 -21.71
N ALA A 99 3.98 -6.02 -20.77
CA ALA A 99 4.79 -5.07 -20.01
C ALA A 99 5.41 -5.73 -18.77
N GLU A 100 6.63 -5.32 -18.44
CA GLU A 100 7.27 -5.69 -17.17
C GLU A 100 6.92 -4.63 -16.12
N PRO A 101 6.36 -5.01 -14.96
CA PRO A 101 6.09 -4.08 -13.88
C PRO A 101 7.40 -3.51 -13.31
N ARG A 102 7.38 -2.23 -12.97
CA ARG A 102 8.55 -1.53 -12.42
C ARG A 102 8.20 -0.58 -11.29
N VAL A 103 7.10 0.17 -11.46
CA VAL A 103 6.70 1.23 -10.55
C VAL A 103 5.21 1.08 -10.26
N GLY A 104 4.84 1.24 -8.98
CA GLY A 104 3.47 1.44 -8.56
C GLY A 104 3.32 2.66 -7.66
N VAL A 105 2.10 3.21 -7.64
CA VAL A 105 1.65 4.20 -6.66
C VAL A 105 0.42 3.64 -5.96
N LEU A 106 0.20 4.03 -4.70
CA LEU A 106 -0.91 3.51 -3.89
C LEU A 106 -1.71 4.65 -3.24
N SER A 107 -2.96 4.80 -3.65
CA SER A 107 -3.94 5.69 -3.07
C SER A 107 -4.89 4.93 -2.15
N LEU A 108 -4.98 5.35 -0.89
CA LEU A 108 -5.86 4.75 0.11
C LEU A 108 -6.86 5.77 0.64
N PHE A 109 -8.14 5.40 0.57
CA PHE A 109 -9.25 6.13 1.17
C PHE A 109 -9.69 5.36 2.41
N LEU A 110 -9.24 5.82 3.56
CA LEU A 110 -9.28 5.05 4.79
C LEU A 110 -10.50 5.44 5.63
N PRO A 111 -11.45 4.53 5.87
CA PRO A 111 -12.57 4.78 6.76
C PRO A 111 -12.09 4.84 8.22
N PRO A 112 -12.76 5.61 9.09
CA PRO A 112 -12.26 5.91 10.44
C PRO A 112 -12.21 4.68 11.35
N ASP A 113 -12.95 3.63 11.01
CA ASP A 113 -13.02 2.38 11.75
C ASP A 113 -11.93 1.37 11.39
N LEU A 114 -11.20 1.58 10.29
CA LEU A 114 -10.11 0.69 9.89
C LEU A 114 -9.04 0.65 10.97
N THR A 115 -8.69 -0.55 11.41
CA THR A 115 -7.63 -0.72 12.41
C THR A 115 -6.25 -0.56 11.76
N LEU A 116 -5.26 -0.12 12.54
CA LEU A 116 -3.89 -0.07 12.06
C LEU A 116 -3.35 -1.46 11.70
N ASN A 117 -3.86 -2.51 12.37
CA ASN A 117 -3.49 -3.88 12.08
C ASN A 117 -4.05 -4.34 10.72
N ASP A 118 -5.27 -3.92 10.36
CA ASP A 118 -5.83 -4.22 9.04
C ASP A 118 -5.09 -3.47 7.94
N LEU A 119 -4.76 -2.20 8.16
CA LEU A 119 -3.91 -1.43 7.24
C LEU A 119 -2.54 -2.12 7.05
N ASP A 120 -1.96 -2.58 8.14
CA ASP A 120 -0.68 -3.28 8.12
C ASP A 120 -0.74 -4.57 7.30
N HIS A 121 -1.71 -5.43 7.56
CA HIS A 121 -1.89 -6.67 6.82
C HIS A 121 -2.22 -6.43 5.35
N LEU A 122 -2.98 -5.37 5.04
CA LEU A 122 -3.20 -4.94 3.66
C LEU A 122 -1.88 -4.60 2.96
N LEU A 123 -1.01 -3.83 3.62
CA LEU A 123 0.31 -3.53 3.08
C LEU A 123 1.20 -4.78 2.97
N ASP A 124 1.09 -5.75 3.87
CA ASP A 124 1.81 -7.02 3.75
C ASP A 124 1.46 -7.78 2.47
N GLY A 125 0.16 -7.88 2.16
CA GLY A 125 -0.30 -8.53 0.94
C GLY A 125 0.19 -7.84 -0.32
N LEU A 126 0.09 -6.51 -0.36
CA LEU A 126 0.51 -5.69 -1.50
C LEU A 126 2.03 -5.72 -1.69
N LEU A 127 2.80 -5.44 -0.64
CA LEU A 127 4.26 -5.38 -0.70
C LEU A 127 4.89 -6.76 -0.90
N GLY A 128 4.27 -7.82 -0.37
CA GLY A 128 4.66 -9.19 -0.62
C GLY A 128 4.58 -9.56 -2.10
N LEU A 129 3.49 -9.17 -2.77
CA LEU A 129 3.35 -9.38 -4.21
C LEU A 129 4.26 -8.44 -5.03
N ALA A 130 4.40 -7.17 -4.62
CA ALA A 130 5.30 -6.22 -5.27
C ALA A 130 6.75 -6.75 -5.29
N GLY A 131 7.21 -7.30 -4.17
CA GLY A 131 8.53 -7.92 -4.07
C GLY A 131 8.73 -9.13 -4.99
N GLN A 132 7.70 -9.95 -5.21
CA GLN A 132 7.75 -11.09 -6.13
C GLN A 132 7.88 -10.66 -7.60
N HIS A 133 7.38 -9.47 -7.94
CA HIS A 133 7.40 -8.92 -9.29
C HIS A 133 8.42 -7.80 -9.50
N HIS A 134 9.28 -7.53 -8.52
CA HIS A 134 10.27 -6.44 -8.55
C HIS A 134 9.65 -5.06 -8.85
N LEU A 135 8.43 -4.84 -8.35
CA LEU A 135 7.73 -3.56 -8.47
C LEU A 135 8.06 -2.68 -7.27
N GLU A 136 8.48 -1.44 -7.55
CA GLU A 136 8.78 -0.44 -6.52
C GLU A 136 7.55 0.41 -6.24
N LEU A 137 7.08 0.42 -4.99
CA LEU A 137 6.06 1.36 -4.54
C LEU A 137 6.73 2.71 -4.25
N VAL A 138 6.49 3.71 -5.11
CA VAL A 138 7.25 4.97 -5.07
C VAL A 138 6.49 6.15 -4.48
N GLY A 139 5.18 6.02 -4.28
CA GLY A 139 4.35 7.15 -3.86
C GLY A 139 2.89 6.77 -3.77
N GLY A 140 2.05 7.79 -3.73
CA GLY A 140 0.60 7.63 -3.68
C GLY A 140 -0.06 8.70 -2.81
N ASN A 141 -1.21 8.35 -2.26
CA ASN A 141 -2.05 9.27 -1.51
C ASN A 141 -2.67 8.55 -0.30
N LEU A 142 -2.78 9.27 0.82
CA LEU A 142 -3.51 8.80 1.99
C LEU A 142 -4.55 9.84 2.34
N THR A 143 -5.80 9.44 2.32
CA THR A 143 -6.87 10.34 2.72
C THR A 143 -7.86 9.66 3.65
N ARG A 144 -8.41 10.44 4.57
CA ARG A 144 -9.52 9.99 5.41
C ARG A 144 -10.80 10.07 4.60
N SER A 145 -11.59 9.01 4.63
CA SER A 145 -12.90 8.95 3.98
C SER A 145 -13.97 8.62 5.02
N PRO A 146 -15.22 9.12 4.89
CA PRO A 146 -16.33 8.60 5.70
C PRO A 146 -16.64 7.12 5.41
N GLY A 147 -16.04 6.55 4.36
CA GLY A 147 -16.21 5.18 3.92
C GLY A 147 -16.94 5.08 2.57
N PRO A 148 -16.93 3.90 1.93
CA PRO A 148 -16.28 2.65 2.40
C PRO A 148 -14.75 2.66 2.15
N LEU A 149 -14.04 1.57 2.47
CA LEU A 149 -12.61 1.46 2.13
C LEU A 149 -12.41 1.44 0.61
N CYS A 150 -11.56 2.32 0.09
CA CYS A 150 -11.09 2.27 -1.30
C CYS A 150 -9.57 2.15 -1.38
N ILE A 151 -9.12 1.34 -2.33
CA ILE A 151 -7.72 1.06 -2.65
C ILE A 151 -7.56 1.29 -4.15
N ASP A 152 -6.61 2.12 -4.55
CA ASP A 152 -6.31 2.44 -5.96
C ASP A 152 -4.79 2.47 -6.17
#